data_AF-A0AAU0H2V2-F1
#
_entry.id   AF-A0AAU0H2V2-F1
#
_cell.length_a   1.000
_cell.length_b   1.000
_cell.length_c   1.000
_cell.angle_alpha   90.00
_cell.angle_beta   90.00
_cell.angle_gamma   90.00
#
_symmetry.space_group_name_H-M   'P 1'
#
loop_
_entity.id
_entity.type
_entity.pdbx_description
1 polymer ?
#
loop_
_entity_poly.entity_id
_entity_poly.type
_entity_poly.pdbx_seq_one_letter_code
_entity_poly.pdbx_strand_id
1 'polypeptide(L)'
;MEIKIKMKKIFFLICLAIPVSANAGWLSFFGDVASISSAMDTGPRNITQSDLKKVNSYLWRYVERKEKLEGYEYLAEALELSNDVAHLDTAAQAHFLHGNINKALELYETRVLPTGRAIDVVYESYYRKMKGLEVEQKIPYEKLYREKMSKEEAVKQRMEAEFKLPPSDYAIWGILVLLLINLLSNLLRKKIQ
;
A
#
# COMPACT_ATOMS: atom_id res chain seq x y z
N MET A 1 4.92 49.31 -32.18
CA MET A 1 5.18 49.20 -30.73
C MET A 1 4.95 47.75 -30.35
N GLU A 2 6.02 47.02 -30.04
CA GLU A 2 6.06 45.57 -29.96
C GLU A 2 5.25 45.03 -28.77
N ILE A 3 4.26 44.18 -29.02
CA ILE A 3 3.66 43.32 -28.00
C ILE A 3 4.57 42.10 -27.84
N LYS A 4 5.70 42.31 -27.15
CA LYS A 4 6.68 41.26 -26.83
C LYS A 4 6.72 41.03 -25.33
N ILE A 5 5.56 40.75 -24.76
CA ILE A 5 5.42 40.46 -23.33
C ILE A 5 4.59 39.20 -23.16
N LYS A 6 5.24 38.18 -22.57
CA LYS A 6 4.68 37.12 -21.70
C LYS A 6 4.37 35.71 -22.22
N MET A 7 4.97 35.19 -23.31
CA MET A 7 5.07 33.71 -23.45
C MET A 7 5.94 33.09 -22.34
N LYS A 8 7.00 33.78 -21.89
CA LYS A 8 7.89 33.31 -20.80
C LYS A 8 7.24 33.27 -19.41
N LYS A 9 6.24 34.12 -19.13
CA LYS A 9 5.59 34.15 -17.80
C LYS A 9 4.44 33.15 -17.67
N ILE A 10 3.83 32.74 -18.79
CA ILE A 10 2.80 31.68 -18.80
C ILE A 10 3.46 30.31 -18.60
N PHE A 11 4.63 30.07 -19.21
CA PHE A 11 5.39 28.84 -18.99
C PHE A 11 5.83 28.67 -17.53
N PHE A 12 6.27 29.76 -16.87
CA PHE A 12 6.64 29.75 -15.45
C PHE A 12 5.45 29.50 -14.50
N LEU A 13 4.24 29.88 -14.90
CA LEU A 13 3.03 29.67 -14.10
C LEU A 13 2.56 28.20 -14.14
N ILE A 14 2.83 27.51 -15.26
CA ILE A 14 2.52 26.07 -15.42
C ILE A 14 3.50 25.21 -14.61
N CYS A 15 4.76 25.62 -14.45
CA CYS A 15 5.73 24.91 -13.61
C CYS A 15 5.41 24.99 -12.10
N LEU A 16 4.68 26.03 -11.65
CA LEU A 16 4.24 26.18 -10.25
C LEU A 16 2.95 25.41 -9.93
N ALA A 17 2.28 24.86 -10.95
CA ALA A 17 1.07 24.05 -10.80
C ALA A 17 1.36 22.54 -10.75
N ILE A 18 2.64 22.13 -10.76
CA ILE A 18 3.01 20.75 -10.47
C ILE A 18 3.00 20.62 -8.95
N PRO A 19 2.13 19.79 -8.35
CA PRO A 19 2.18 19.54 -6.93
C PRO A 19 3.57 18.99 -6.60
N VAL A 20 4.27 19.63 -5.66
CA VAL A 20 5.47 19.07 -5.03
C VAL A 20 5.02 17.94 -4.10
N SER A 21 4.42 16.89 -4.66
CA SER A 21 4.03 15.67 -3.94
C SER A 21 4.84 14.45 -4.41
N ALA A 22 5.94 14.68 -5.13
CA ALA A 22 6.80 13.61 -5.64
C ALA A 22 7.93 13.17 -4.68
N ASN A 23 7.94 13.62 -3.41
CA ASN A 23 8.96 13.22 -2.42
C ASN A 23 8.37 12.82 -1.05
N ALA A 24 7.13 12.32 -1.00
CA ALA A 24 6.58 11.67 0.19
C ALA A 24 6.66 10.13 0.12
N GLY A 25 7.22 9.56 -0.96
CA GLY A 25 7.18 8.12 -1.24
C GLY A 25 8.18 7.24 -0.49
N TRP A 26 9.06 7.80 0.36
CA TRP A 26 10.05 7.00 1.10
C TRP A 26 9.77 6.86 2.60
N LEU A 27 8.89 7.69 3.17
CA LEU A 27 8.61 7.69 4.62
C LEU A 27 7.23 7.13 4.99
N SER A 28 6.35 6.84 4.01
CA SER A 28 5.08 6.16 4.22
C SER A 28 5.19 4.63 4.37
N PHE A 29 6.41 4.09 4.34
CA PHE A 29 6.70 2.65 4.43
C PHE A 29 6.51 2.04 5.84
N PHE A 30 6.22 2.85 6.86
CA PHE A 30 6.13 2.37 8.25
C PHE A 30 4.74 2.43 8.89
N GLY A 31 3.71 2.89 8.19
CA GLY A 31 2.40 3.03 8.84
C GLY A 31 1.26 3.30 7.89
N ASP A 32 0.78 2.27 7.21
CA ASP A 32 -0.65 2.05 6.95
C ASP A 32 -0.81 0.74 6.15
N VAL A 33 -1.00 -0.36 6.88
CA VAL A 33 -1.22 -1.71 6.31
C VAL A 33 -2.64 -1.87 5.76
N ALA A 34 -3.51 -0.87 5.88
CA ALA A 34 -4.91 -0.97 5.48
C ALA A 34 -5.28 -0.29 4.15
N SER A 35 -4.31 0.20 3.36
CA SER A 35 -4.53 0.67 1.98
C SER A 35 -4.15 -0.34 0.89
N ILE A 36 -3.62 -1.52 1.25
CA ILE A 36 -3.12 -2.50 0.26
C ILE A 36 -4.26 -3.16 -0.54
N SER A 37 -5.52 -3.09 -0.09
CA SER A 37 -6.65 -3.61 -0.89
C SER A 37 -7.19 -2.62 -1.95
N SER A 38 -6.82 -1.34 -1.89
CA SER A 38 -7.34 -0.29 -2.78
C SER A 38 -6.26 0.42 -3.61
N ALA A 39 -4.98 0.25 -3.28
CA ALA A 39 -3.84 0.85 -3.98
C ALA A 39 -3.11 -0.11 -4.94
N MET A 40 -3.77 -1.18 -5.42
CA MET A 40 -3.19 -2.11 -6.39
C MET A 40 -2.96 -1.52 -7.80
N ASP A 41 -3.12 -0.21 -8.03
CA ASP A 41 -3.13 0.33 -9.40
C ASP A 41 -2.31 1.61 -9.67
N THR A 42 -1.41 2.09 -8.81
CA THR A 42 -0.60 3.28 -9.16
C THR A 42 0.84 3.28 -8.64
N GLY A 43 1.78 2.77 -9.44
CA GLY A 43 3.23 3.05 -9.32
C GLY A 43 4.14 1.86 -9.68
N PRO A 44 5.20 2.01 -10.50
CA PRO A 44 5.80 0.91 -11.24
C PRO A 44 6.77 0.07 -10.39
N ARG A 45 6.22 -0.90 -9.67
CA ARG A 45 6.80 -2.24 -9.59
C ARG A 45 5.68 -3.21 -9.91
N ASN A 46 5.45 -3.48 -11.20
CA ASN A 46 4.51 -4.48 -11.67
C ASN A 46 5.04 -5.89 -11.34
N ILE A 47 5.22 -6.20 -10.06
CA ILE A 47 5.51 -7.57 -9.61
C ILE A 47 4.22 -8.33 -9.82
N THR A 48 4.20 -9.19 -10.84
CA THR A 48 3.01 -9.97 -11.14
C THR A 48 2.78 -11.02 -10.05
N GLN A 49 1.55 -11.52 -9.94
CA GLN A 49 1.27 -12.65 -9.05
C GLN A 49 2.13 -13.89 -9.38
N SER A 50 2.50 -14.07 -10.66
CA SER A 50 3.44 -15.11 -11.09
C SER A 50 4.84 -14.89 -10.52
N ASP A 51 5.31 -13.64 -10.49
CA ASP A 51 6.64 -13.33 -9.93
C ASP A 51 6.67 -13.54 -8.41
N LEU A 52 5.60 -13.15 -7.70
CA LEU A 52 5.46 -13.44 -6.27
C LEU A 52 5.51 -14.95 -5.98
N LYS A 53 4.85 -15.79 -6.80
CA LYS A 53 4.93 -17.25 -6.64
C LYS A 53 6.34 -17.79 -6.80
N LYS A 54 7.12 -17.25 -7.75
CA LYS A 54 8.53 -17.63 -7.95
C LYS A 54 9.39 -17.20 -6.76
N VAL A 55 9.22 -15.95 -6.31
CA VAL A 55 9.91 -15.42 -5.12
C VAL A 55 9.58 -16.28 -3.90
N ASN A 56 8.30 -16.61 -3.69
CA ASN A 56 7.86 -17.48 -2.60
C ASN A 56 8.52 -18.85 -2.66
N SER A 57 8.46 -19.50 -3.81
CA SER A 57 9.05 -20.84 -3.99
C SER A 57 10.57 -20.83 -3.78
N TYR A 58 11.24 -19.77 -4.22
CA TYR A 58 12.68 -19.61 -4.04
C TYR A 58 13.03 -19.41 -2.56
N LEU A 59 12.40 -18.45 -1.88
CA LEU A 59 12.67 -18.12 -0.49
C LEU A 59 12.27 -19.27 0.46
N TRP A 60 11.14 -19.93 0.18
CA TRP A 60 10.66 -21.07 0.97
C TRP A 60 11.67 -22.24 0.98
N ARG A 61 12.38 -22.50 -0.13
CA ARG A 61 13.41 -23.55 -0.17
C ARG A 61 14.54 -23.31 0.83
N TYR A 62 14.92 -22.05 1.08
CA TYR A 62 15.93 -21.70 2.08
C TYR A 62 15.37 -21.83 3.50
N VAL A 63 14.14 -21.36 3.70
CA VAL A 63 13.40 -21.51 4.97
C VAL A 63 13.29 -22.98 5.37
N GLU A 64 12.88 -23.85 4.45
CA GLU A 64 12.70 -25.28 4.69
C GLU A 64 14.02 -25.98 5.06
N ARG A 65 15.11 -25.59 4.41
CA ARG A 65 16.47 -26.08 4.71
C ARG A 65 17.09 -25.43 5.95
N LYS A 66 16.45 -24.42 6.52
CA LYS A 66 16.98 -23.58 7.61
C LYS A 66 18.32 -22.94 7.23
N GLU A 67 18.47 -22.59 5.95
CA GLU A 67 19.65 -21.94 5.40
C GLU A 67 19.41 -20.43 5.33
N LYS A 68 20.34 -19.64 5.89
CA LYS A 68 20.30 -18.19 5.74
C LYS A 68 20.62 -17.81 4.29
N LEU A 69 19.97 -16.77 3.80
CA LEU A 69 20.12 -16.23 2.46
C LEU A 69 20.50 -14.76 2.56
N GLU A 70 21.61 -14.38 1.95
CA GLU A 70 22.00 -12.98 1.83
C GLU A 70 21.01 -12.22 0.93
N GLY A 71 20.57 -11.03 1.37
CA GLY A 71 19.60 -10.22 0.64
C GLY A 71 18.16 -10.76 0.68
N TYR A 72 17.85 -11.65 1.64
CA TYR A 72 16.49 -12.16 1.82
C TYR A 72 15.47 -11.05 2.10
N GLU A 73 15.89 -9.91 2.66
CA GLU A 73 15.03 -8.80 3.04
C GLU A 73 14.23 -8.31 1.83
N TYR A 74 14.88 -8.14 0.68
CA TYR A 74 14.22 -7.70 -0.55
C TYR A 74 13.14 -8.69 -1.03
N LEU A 75 13.39 -9.99 -0.86
CA LEU A 75 12.47 -11.04 -1.25
C LEU A 75 11.30 -11.15 -0.27
N ALA A 76 11.59 -11.05 1.03
CA ALA A 76 10.58 -11.04 2.08
C ALA A 76 9.67 -9.82 1.94
N GLU A 77 10.23 -8.63 1.74
CA GLU A 77 9.47 -7.39 1.51
C GLU A 77 8.55 -7.49 0.28
N ALA A 78 9.02 -8.10 -0.81
CA ALA A 78 8.19 -8.32 -1.98
C ALA A 78 6.98 -9.23 -1.66
N LEU A 79 7.17 -10.28 -0.87
CA LEU A 79 6.10 -11.17 -0.42
C LEU A 79 5.16 -10.48 0.59
N GLU A 80 5.67 -9.59 1.44
CA GLU A 80 4.87 -8.78 2.35
C GLU A 80 3.87 -7.89 1.59
N LEU A 81 4.14 -7.48 0.36
CA LEU A 81 3.15 -6.73 -0.43
C LEU A 81 1.96 -7.59 -0.88
N SER A 82 2.06 -8.92 -0.78
CA SER A 82 0.98 -9.84 -1.13
C SER A 82 -0.08 -9.93 -0.03
N ASN A 83 -1.32 -10.20 -0.43
CA ASN A 83 -2.40 -10.58 0.49
C ASN A 83 -2.56 -12.10 0.62
N ASP A 84 -1.65 -12.89 0.02
CA ASP A 84 -1.63 -14.34 0.12
C ASP A 84 -0.97 -14.79 1.44
N VAL A 85 -1.69 -15.57 2.24
CA VAL A 85 -1.24 -16.06 3.55
C VAL A 85 0.05 -16.89 3.42
N ALA A 86 0.19 -17.69 2.35
CA ALA A 86 1.38 -18.51 2.16
C ALA A 86 2.64 -17.66 1.86
N HIS A 87 2.47 -16.55 1.15
CA HIS A 87 3.55 -15.60 0.90
C HIS A 87 3.97 -14.89 2.19
N LEU A 88 2.99 -14.48 2.98
CA LEU A 88 3.22 -13.82 4.27
C LEU A 88 3.88 -14.77 5.29
N ASP A 89 3.50 -16.05 5.29
CA ASP A 89 4.13 -17.10 6.11
C ASP A 89 5.61 -17.28 5.74
N THR A 90 5.92 -17.43 4.45
CA THR A 90 7.31 -17.51 3.97
C THR A 90 8.13 -16.29 4.38
N ALA A 91 7.58 -15.09 4.24
CA ALA A 91 8.26 -13.86 4.66
C ALA A 91 8.54 -13.85 6.17
N ALA A 92 7.55 -14.20 7.00
CA ALA A 92 7.70 -14.24 8.45
C ALA A 92 8.74 -15.29 8.88
N GLN A 93 8.73 -16.47 8.27
CA GLN A 93 9.69 -17.54 8.54
C GLN A 93 11.11 -17.16 8.10
N ALA A 94 11.25 -16.45 6.97
CA ALA A 94 12.54 -15.93 6.54
C ALA A 94 13.09 -14.90 7.54
N HIS A 95 12.27 -13.94 8.01
CA HIS A 95 12.66 -13.01 9.06
C HIS A 95 13.10 -13.73 10.34
N PHE A 96 12.34 -14.74 10.78
CA PHE A 96 12.67 -15.52 11.96
C PHE A 96 14.01 -16.26 11.81
N LEU A 97 14.25 -16.90 10.67
CA LEU A 97 15.50 -17.62 10.38
C LEU A 97 16.74 -16.70 10.44
N HIS A 98 16.56 -15.43 10.08
CA HIS A 98 17.63 -14.42 10.10
C HIS A 98 17.75 -13.66 11.42
N GLY A 99 16.91 -13.96 12.42
CA GLY A 99 16.95 -13.36 13.75
C GLY A 99 16.02 -12.16 13.95
N ASN A 100 15.24 -11.78 12.94
CA ASN A 100 14.26 -10.69 13.00
C ASN A 100 12.93 -11.16 13.61
N ILE A 101 12.99 -11.62 14.86
CA ILE A 101 11.85 -12.25 15.56
C ILE A 101 10.65 -11.31 15.66
N ASN A 102 10.88 -10.03 16.01
CA ASN A 102 9.80 -9.06 16.19
C ASN A 102 8.99 -8.85 14.90
N LYS A 103 9.69 -8.74 13.76
CA LYS A 103 9.06 -8.56 12.46
C LYS A 103 8.28 -9.81 12.03
N ALA A 104 8.84 -11.00 12.29
CA ALA A 104 8.15 -12.26 12.05
C ALA A 104 6.85 -12.35 12.86
N LEU A 105 6.91 -12.06 14.17
CA LEU A 105 5.75 -12.06 15.05
C LEU A 105 4.69 -11.04 14.63
N GLU A 106 5.12 -9.82 14.28
CA GLU A 106 4.23 -8.77 13.79
C GLU A 106 3.45 -9.24 12.56
N LEU A 107 4.11 -9.85 11.58
CA LEU A 107 3.46 -10.38 10.38
C LEU A 107 2.42 -11.44 10.73
N TYR A 108 2.73 -12.36 11.65
CA TYR A 108 1.76 -13.36 12.09
C TYR A 108 0.55 -12.74 12.78
N GLU A 109 0.79 -11.86 13.76
CA GLU A 109 -0.24 -11.28 14.61
C GLU A 109 -1.18 -10.35 13.84
N THR A 110 -0.67 -9.68 12.81
CA THR A 110 -1.43 -8.67 12.05
C THR A 110 -2.03 -9.20 10.76
N ARG A 111 -1.37 -10.15 10.07
CA ARG A 111 -1.72 -10.51 8.69
C ARG A 111 -1.93 -12.00 8.43
N VAL A 112 -1.34 -12.91 9.20
CA VAL A 112 -1.50 -14.37 9.00
C VAL A 112 -2.62 -14.94 9.86
N LEU A 113 -2.57 -14.71 11.18
CA LEU A 113 -3.52 -15.30 12.14
C LEU A 113 -4.93 -14.68 12.07
N PRO A 114 -5.12 -13.36 11.86
CA PRO A 114 -6.46 -12.75 11.87
C PRO A 114 -7.31 -13.02 10.62
N THR A 115 -6.74 -13.58 9.55
CA THR A 115 -7.46 -13.85 8.29
C THR A 115 -8.39 -15.04 8.44
N GLY A 116 -9.69 -14.76 8.66
CA GLY A 116 -10.87 -15.64 8.47
C GLY A 116 -10.97 -16.94 9.28
N ARG A 117 -9.84 -17.41 9.84
CA ARG A 117 -9.46 -18.71 10.42
C ARG A 117 -8.11 -19.04 9.78
N ALA A 118 -7.01 -19.06 10.54
CA ALA A 118 -5.88 -19.90 10.16
C ALA A 118 -6.39 -21.36 10.15
N ILE A 119 -6.75 -21.87 8.96
CA ILE A 119 -7.35 -23.21 8.76
C ILE A 119 -6.27 -24.31 8.87
N ASP A 120 -5.00 -23.93 8.95
CA ASP A 120 -3.87 -24.86 8.98
C ASP A 120 -3.13 -24.80 10.33
N VAL A 121 -3.08 -25.95 11.02
CA VAL A 121 -2.33 -26.19 12.27
C VAL A 121 -0.85 -25.80 12.09
N VAL A 122 -0.35 -25.84 10.85
CA VAL A 122 1.02 -25.50 10.50
C VAL A 122 1.37 -24.04 10.87
N TYR A 123 0.56 -23.06 10.47
CA TYR A 123 0.87 -21.64 10.75
C TYR A 123 0.84 -21.32 12.24
N GLU A 124 -0.09 -21.92 12.96
CA GLU A 124 -0.17 -21.78 14.41
C GLU A 124 1.06 -22.38 15.10
N SER A 125 1.51 -23.55 14.64
CA SER A 125 2.71 -24.20 15.17
C SER A 125 3.97 -23.35 14.99
N TYR A 126 4.09 -22.68 13.85
CA TYR A 126 5.20 -21.78 13.57
C TYR A 126 5.15 -20.54 14.46
N TYR A 127 3.98 -19.89 14.56
CA TYR A 127 3.81 -18.76 15.46
C TYR A 127 4.14 -19.12 16.91
N ARG A 128 3.62 -20.25 17.42
CA ARG A 128 3.91 -20.73 18.79
C ARG A 128 5.41 -20.90 19.01
N LYS A 129 6.10 -21.54 18.05
CA LYS A 129 7.55 -21.72 18.09
C LYS A 129 8.29 -20.38 18.14
N MET A 130 7.89 -19.41 17.32
CA MET A 130 8.52 -18.08 17.30
C MET A 130 8.28 -17.30 18.59
N LYS A 131 7.09 -17.44 19.17
CA LYS A 131 6.67 -16.74 20.40
C LYS A 131 7.15 -17.44 21.67
N GLY A 132 7.62 -18.69 21.57
CA GLY A 132 7.98 -19.52 22.72
C GLY A 132 6.76 -19.96 23.53
N LEU A 133 5.62 -20.20 22.87
CA LEU A 133 4.41 -20.65 23.52
C LEU A 133 4.38 -22.17 23.66
N GLU A 134 3.93 -22.64 24.81
CA GLU A 134 3.58 -24.05 25.04
C GLU A 134 2.33 -24.45 24.23
N VAL A 135 2.12 -25.74 24.01
CA VAL A 135 1.02 -26.27 23.20
C VAL A 135 -0.35 -25.87 23.77
N GLU A 136 -0.48 -25.87 25.09
CA GLU A 136 -1.72 -25.61 25.81
C GLU A 136 -2.00 -24.11 26.00
N GLN A 137 -0.99 -23.26 25.80
CA GLN A 137 -1.17 -21.82 25.95
C GLN A 137 -2.11 -21.28 24.86
N LYS A 138 -3.11 -20.51 25.28
CA LYS A 138 -4.11 -19.97 24.34
C LYS A 138 -3.56 -18.78 23.59
N ILE A 139 -3.71 -18.78 22.27
CA ILE A 139 -3.45 -17.60 21.43
C ILE A 139 -4.67 -16.67 21.51
N PRO A 140 -4.48 -15.36 21.74
CA PRO A 140 -5.58 -14.41 21.91
C PRO A 140 -6.20 -13.97 20.57
N TYR A 141 -6.76 -14.93 19.81
CA TYR A 141 -7.32 -14.69 18.47
C TYR A 141 -8.37 -13.57 18.43
N GLU A 142 -9.26 -13.52 19.42
CA GLU A 142 -10.32 -12.51 19.48
C GLU A 142 -9.74 -11.08 19.56
N LYS A 143 -8.61 -10.91 20.27
CA LYS A 143 -7.90 -9.63 20.36
C LYS A 143 -7.26 -9.29 19.01
N LEU A 144 -6.54 -10.24 18.41
CA LEU A 144 -5.88 -10.04 17.11
C LEU A 144 -6.88 -9.70 16.00
N TYR A 145 -8.04 -10.36 15.98
CA TYR A 145 -9.10 -10.08 15.01
C TYR A 145 -9.68 -8.67 15.21
N ARG A 146 -10.00 -8.29 16.46
CA ARG A 146 -10.51 -6.94 16.77
C ARG A 146 -9.53 -5.84 16.37
N GLU A 147 -8.24 -6.04 16.64
CA GLU A 147 -7.20 -5.07 16.26
C GLU A 147 -7.03 -4.94 14.74
N LYS A 148 -7.16 -6.04 13.99
CA LYS A 148 -7.17 -5.97 12.52
C LYS A 148 -8.37 -5.18 12.01
N MET A 149 -9.57 -5.53 12.48
CA MET A 149 -10.80 -4.88 12.04
C MET A 149 -10.79 -3.37 12.34
N SER A 150 -10.34 -2.97 13.53
CA SER A 150 -10.28 -1.54 13.90
C SER A 150 -9.30 -0.75 13.03
N LYS A 151 -8.16 -1.35 12.65
CA LYS A 151 -7.20 -0.74 11.71
C LYS A 151 -7.79 -0.60 10.31
N GLU A 152 -8.49 -1.63 9.81
CA GLU A 152 -9.15 -1.58 8.51
C GLU A 152 -10.27 -0.54 8.47
N GLU A 153 -11.06 -0.44 9.53
CA GLU A 153 -12.10 0.59 9.67
C GLU A 153 -11.50 2.00 9.74
N ALA A 154 -10.43 2.20 10.50
CA ALA A 154 -9.75 3.49 10.59
C ALA A 154 -9.22 3.97 9.23
N VAL A 155 -8.67 3.06 8.42
CA VAL A 155 -8.21 3.42 7.07
C VAL A 155 -9.37 3.66 6.11
N LYS A 156 -10.44 2.86 6.17
CA LYS A 156 -11.66 3.16 5.39
C LYS A 156 -12.20 4.55 5.71
N GLN A 157 -12.26 4.93 6.98
CA GLN A 157 -12.69 6.27 7.40
C GLN A 157 -11.74 7.37 6.91
N ARG A 158 -10.43 7.16 6.95
CA ARG A 158 -9.44 8.10 6.39
C ARG A 158 -9.62 8.28 4.88
N MET A 159 -9.75 7.18 4.15
CA MET A 159 -9.99 7.21 2.71
C MET A 159 -11.30 7.93 2.39
N GLU A 160 -12.39 7.61 3.08
CA GLU A 160 -13.67 8.31 2.92
C GLU A 160 -13.58 9.81 3.23
N ALA A 161 -12.74 10.21 4.19
CA ALA A 161 -12.48 11.61 4.50
C ALA A 161 -11.64 12.31 3.41
N GLU A 162 -10.65 11.63 2.83
CA GLU A 162 -9.83 12.13 1.72
C GLU A 162 -10.62 12.25 0.40
N PHE A 163 -11.56 11.33 0.14
CA PHE A 163 -12.43 11.38 -1.04
C PHE A 163 -13.55 12.41 -0.93
N LYS A 164 -13.89 12.87 0.28
CA LYS A 164 -14.82 13.99 0.48
C LYS A 164 -14.08 15.32 0.30
N LEU A 165 -14.06 15.80 -0.95
CA LEU A 165 -13.58 17.15 -1.29
C LEU A 165 -14.25 18.21 -0.39
N PRO A 166 -13.51 19.19 0.16
CA PRO A 166 -14.11 20.26 0.93
C PRO A 166 -15.11 21.05 0.07
N PRO A 167 -16.15 21.65 0.67
CA PRO A 167 -17.19 22.38 -0.07
C PRO A 167 -16.65 23.47 -1.00
N SER A 168 -15.48 24.05 -0.67
CA SER A 168 -14.78 25.04 -1.48
C SER A 168 -14.36 24.53 -2.85
N ASP A 169 -14.03 23.25 -2.97
CA ASP A 169 -13.52 22.67 -4.21
C ASP A 169 -14.64 22.48 -5.22
N TYR A 170 -15.86 22.19 -4.77
CA TYR A 170 -17.04 22.18 -5.64
C TYR A 170 -17.32 23.55 -6.26
N ALA A 171 -17.11 24.63 -5.51
CA ALA A 171 -17.26 26.00 -6.02
C ALA A 171 -16.18 26.32 -7.06
N ILE A 172 -14.93 25.90 -6.82
CA ILE A 172 -13.83 26.09 -7.77
C ILE A 172 -14.08 25.31 -9.06
N TRP A 173 -14.48 24.04 -8.98
CA TRP A 173 -14.85 23.22 -10.15
C TRP A 173 -16.05 23.79 -10.90
N GLY A 174 -17.05 24.30 -10.19
CA GLY A 174 -18.20 24.97 -10.80
C GLY A 174 -17.80 26.20 -11.62
N ILE A 175 -16.92 27.05 -11.07
CA ILE A 175 -16.36 28.21 -11.77
C ILE A 175 -15.54 27.77 -12.99
N LEU A 176 -14.72 26.72 -12.84
CA LEU A 176 -13.85 26.20 -13.90
C LEU A 176 -14.66 25.65 -15.08
N VAL A 177 -15.73 24.90 -14.80
CA VAL A 177 -16.67 24.39 -15.82
C VAL A 177 -17.39 25.53 -16.53
N LEU A 178 -17.87 26.54 -15.79
CA LEU A 178 -18.52 27.72 -16.39
C LEU A 178 -17.58 28.50 -17.30
N LEU A 179 -16.31 28.68 -16.91
CA LEU A 179 -15.29 29.32 -17.75
C LEU A 179 -15.02 28.50 -19.03
N LEU A 180 -14.99 27.17 -18.93
CA LEU A 180 -14.73 26.28 -20.05
C LEU A 180 -15.90 26.28 -21.06
N ILE A 181 -17.14 26.29 -20.57
CA ILE A 181 -18.36 26.44 -21.40
C ILE A 181 -18.37 27.81 -22.09
N ASN A 182 -17.99 28.88 -21.38
CA ASN A 182 -17.94 30.23 -21.95
C ASN A 182 -16.85 30.36 -23.02
N LEU A 183 -15.71 29.69 -22.81
CA LEU A 183 -14.62 29.62 -23.79
C LEU A 183 -15.04 28.86 -25.06
N LEU A 184 -15.68 27.70 -24.92
CA LEU A 184 -16.23 26.92 -26.03
C LEU A 184 -17.30 27.69 -26.82
N SER A 185 -18.20 28.39 -26.12
CA SER A 185 -19.24 29.21 -26.73
C SER A 185 -18.66 30.36 -27.55
N ASN A 186 -17.62 31.03 -27.04
CA ASN A 186 -16.94 32.11 -27.76
C ASN A 186 -16.12 31.61 -28.95
N LEU A 187 -15.51 30.43 -28.85
CA LEU A 187 -14.79 29.79 -29.97
C LEU A 187 -15.75 29.36 -31.09
N LEU A 188 -16.93 28.83 -30.75
CA LEU A 188 -17.98 28.51 -31.72
C LEU A 188 -18.54 29.77 -32.40
N ARG A 189 -18.75 30.86 -31.65
CA ARG A 189 -19.21 32.15 -32.21
C ARG A 189 -18.23 32.77 -33.20
N LYS A 190 -16.92 32.69 -32.91
CA LYS A 190 -15.87 33.19 -33.80
C LYS A 190 -15.68 32.39 -35.09
N LYS A 191 -16.22 31.17 -35.17
CA LYS A 191 -16.14 30.30 -36.35
C LYS A 191 -17.32 30.51 -37.32
N ILE A 192 -18.34 31.28 -36.91
CA ILE A 192 -19.59 31.53 -37.65
C ILE A 192 -19.61 32.96 -38.23
N GLN A 193 -18.62 33.82 -37.90
CA GLN A 193 -18.32 35.09 -38.59
C GLN A 193 -17.13 34.90 -39.52
#